data_AF-A0AB38X9F9-F1
#
_entry.id   AF-A0AB38X9F9-F1
#
_cell.length_a   1.000
_cell.length_b   1.000
_cell.length_c   1.000
_cell.angle_alpha   90.00
_cell.angle_beta   90.00
_cell.angle_gamma   90.00
#
_symmetry.space_group_name_H-M   'P 1'
#
loop_
_entity.id
_entity.type
_entity.pdbx_description
1 polymer ?
#
loop_
_entity_poly.entity_id
_entity_poly.type
_entity_poly.pdbx_seq_one_letter_code
_entity_poly.pdbx_strand_id
1 'polypeptide(L)' 'MRHTEYGYVSPAENHCYHDLERWLADKKKRERRAKKHGAFSLEKKRRRGGM' A
#
# COMPACT_ATOMS: atom_id res chain seq x y z
N MET A 1 5.53 -23.42 -0.22
CA MET A 1 6.81 -22.71 -0.44
C MET A 1 6.72 -22.01 -1.78
N ARG A 2 7.08 -20.73 -1.85
CA ARG A 2 7.07 -19.93 -3.08
C ARG A 2 8.45 -20.09 -3.74
N HIS A 3 8.47 -20.51 -4.99
CA HIS A 3 9.70 -20.58 -5.78
C HIS A 3 9.78 -19.34 -6.65
N THR A 4 10.88 -18.61 -6.59
CA THR A 4 11.12 -17.41 -7.40
C THR A 4 12.16 -17.73 -8.47
N GLU A 5 12.31 -16.82 -9.44
CA GLU A 5 13.38 -16.89 -10.45
C GLU A 5 14.79 -16.96 -9.82
N TYR A 6 14.93 -16.45 -8.59
CA TYR A 6 16.18 -16.41 -7.83
C TYR A 6 16.31 -17.55 -6.82
N GLY A 7 15.38 -18.53 -6.81
CA GLY A 7 15.42 -19.72 -5.97
C GLY A 7 14.32 -19.80 -4.89
N TYR A 8 14.60 -20.57 -3.83
CA TYR A 8 13.67 -20.85 -2.74
C TYR A 8 13.53 -19.67 -1.78
N VAL A 9 12.27 -19.30 -1.50
CA VAL A 9 11.93 -18.34 -0.44
C VAL A 9 11.69 -19.12 0.84
N SER A 10 12.38 -18.76 1.92
CA SER A 10 12.18 -19.37 3.22
C SER A 10 10.75 -19.13 3.74
N PRO A 11 10.22 -19.98 4.63
CA PRO A 11 8.90 -19.76 5.21
C PRO A 11 8.75 -18.39 5.88
N ALA A 12 9.80 -17.90 6.55
CA ALA A 12 9.83 -16.60 7.19
C ALA A 12 9.71 -15.46 6.19
N GLU A 13 10.51 -15.48 5.12
CA GLU A 13 10.44 -14.49 4.05
C GLU A 13 9.06 -14.51 3.37
N ASN A 14 8.51 -15.70 3.14
CA ASN A 14 7.18 -15.83 2.56
C ASN A 14 6.07 -15.21 3.44
N HIS A 15 6.18 -15.33 4.77
CA HIS A 15 5.28 -14.64 5.69
C HIS A 15 5.44 -13.11 5.61
N CYS A 16 6.68 -12.61 5.61
CA CYS A 16 6.92 -11.16 5.47
C CYS A 16 6.37 -10.61 4.15
N TYR A 17 6.55 -11.33 3.04
CA TYR A 17 5.99 -10.94 1.75
C TYR A 17 4.46 -10.91 1.78
N HIS A 18 3.85 -11.92 2.37
CA HIS A 18 2.39 -11.99 2.49
C HIS A 18 1.84 -10.83 3.33
N ASP A 19 2.48 -10.51 4.45
CA ASP A 19 2.08 -9.39 5.30
C ASP A 19 2.24 -8.04 4.59
N LEU A 20 3.31 -7.89 3.81
CA LEU A 20 3.52 -6.71 2.97
C LEU A 20 2.44 -6.57 1.88
N GLU A 21 2.13 -7.65 1.17
CA GLU A 21 1.05 -7.68 0.15
C GLU A 21 -0.30 -7.28 0.78
N ARG A 22 -0.59 -7.81 1.97
CA ARG A 22 -1.81 -7.47 2.73
C ARG A 22 -1.84 -6.01 3.13
N TRP A 23 -0.74 -5.47 3.64
CA TRP A 23 -0.64 -4.07 4.03
C TRP A 23 -0.81 -3.12 2.82
N LEU A 24 -0.20 -3.44 1.68
CA LEU A 24 -0.34 -2.66 0.44
C LEU A 24 -1.79 -2.66 -0.07
N ALA A 25 -2.45 -3.81 -0.04
CA ALA A 25 -3.86 -3.91 -0.43
C ALA A 25 -4.77 -3.06 0.48
N ASP A 26 -4.52 -3.07 1.78
CA ASP A 26 -5.26 -2.26 2.74
C ASP A 26 -4.98 -0.76 2.59
N LYS A 27 -3.71 -0.37 2.37
CA LYS A 27 -3.34 1.02 2.04
C LYS A 27 -4.08 1.52 0.80
N LYS A 28 -4.06 0.76 -0.29
CA LYS A 28 -4.78 1.10 -1.53
C LYS A 28 -6.30 1.19 -1.32
N LYS A 29 -6.86 0.35 -0.44
CA LYS A 29 -8.28 0.41 -0.05
C LYS A 29 -8.60 1.68 0.73
N ARG A 30 -7.74 2.08 1.68
CA ARG A 30 -7.87 3.35 2.42
C ARG A 30 -7.78 4.55 1.48
N GLU A 31 -6.83 4.57 0.56
CA GLU A 31 -6.69 5.63 -0.46
C GLU A 31 -7.94 5.76 -1.34
N ARG A 32 -8.49 4.62 -1.81
CA ARG A 32 -9.75 4.62 -2.57
C ARG A 32 -10.92 5.18 -1.75
N ARG A 33 -11.03 4.80 -0.47
CA ARG A 33 -12.06 5.33 0.44
C ARG A 33 -11.89 6.82 0.69
N ALA A 34 -10.66 7.28 0.89
CA ALA A 34 -10.37 8.71 1.07
C ALA A 34 -10.74 9.52 -0.17
N LYS A 35 -10.40 9.02 -1.37
CA LYS A 35 -10.80 9.63 -2.65
C LYS A 35 -12.33 9.66 -2.81
N LYS A 36 -13.03 8.59 -2.43
CA LYS A 36 -14.49 8.47 -2.57
C LYS A 36 -15.27 9.33 -1.56
N HIS A 37 -14.81 9.41 -0.32
CA HIS A 37 -15.52 10.09 0.77
C HIS A 37 -14.98 11.50 1.05
N GLY A 38 -14.09 12.04 0.20
CA GLY A 38 -13.53 13.38 0.36
C GLY A 38 -12.74 13.55 1.66
N ALA A 39 -12.25 12.46 2.25
CA ALA A 39 -11.49 12.51 3.49
C ALA A 39 -10.11 13.09 3.19
N PHE A 40 -10.00 14.38 3.45
CA PHE A 40 -8.78 15.17 3.54
C PHE A 40 -7.84 14.99 2.35
N SER A 41 -8.19 15.60 1.22
CA SER A 41 -7.23 15.90 0.17
C SER A 41 -6.20 16.90 0.73
N LEU A 42 -5.14 16.39 1.33
CA LEU A 42 -3.88 17.13 1.57
C LEU A 42 -3.42 17.82 0.27
N GLU A 43 -3.75 17.24 -0.89
CA GLU A 43 -3.57 17.83 -2.21
C GLU A 43 -4.34 19.15 -2.41
N LYS A 44 -5.58 19.28 -1.91
CA LYS A 44 -6.34 20.54 -1.95
C LYS A 44 -5.71 21.60 -1.03
N LYS A 45 -5.09 21.19 0.08
CA LYS A 45 -4.37 22.10 1.00
C LYS A 45 -3.03 22.55 0.40
N ARG A 46 -2.28 21.66 -0.27
CA ARG A 46 -1.02 22.01 -0.97
C ARG A 46 -1.22 22.92 -2.18
N ARG A 47 -2.33 22.77 -2.91
CA ARG A 47 -2.67 23.67 -4.04
C ARG A 47 -3.21 25.05 -3.63
N ARG A 48 -3.60 25.25 -2.37
CA ARG A 48 -4.07 26.55 -1.83
C ARG A 48 -3.02 27.31 -1.02
N GLY A 49 -1.85 26.71 -0.79
CA GLY A 49 -0.76 27.30 0.00
C GLY A 49 0.51 27.59 -0.80
N GLY A 50 0.44 27.56 -2.13
CA GLY A 50 1.55 27.91 -3.02
C GLY A 50 1.08 28.92 -4.05
N MET A 51 1.21 30.21 -3.67
CA MET A 51 0.97 31.43 -4.46
C MET A 51 -0.48 31.79 -4.79
#